data_AF-A0A8T1T481-F1
#
_entry.id   AF-A0A8T1T481-F1
#
_cell.length_a   1.000
_cell.length_b   1.000
_cell.length_c   1.000
_cell.angle_alpha   90.00
_cell.angle_beta   90.00
_cell.angle_gamma   90.00
#
_symmetry.space_group_name_H-M   'P 1'
#
loop_
_entity.id
_entity.type
_entity.pdbx_description
1 polymer ?
#
loop_
_entity_poly.entity_id
_entity_poly.type
_entity_poly.pdbx_seq_one_letter_code
_entity_poly.pdbx_strand_id
1 'polypeptide(L)'
;QLSGHPLCMKQYYGLFSSYRLPGHTKDTLVAQKSSIMPEPEHIIVACNNQFFVLDVVINFRRLSEGDLFTQLRKIVKMAENEEERLPPIGLLTSDGRTEWAEARTILMKG
;
A
#
# COMPACT_ATOMS: atom_id res chain seq x y z
N GLN A 1 23.07 -24.17 16.27
CA GLN A 1 23.74 -22.85 16.23
C GLN A 1 24.06 -22.55 14.75
N LEU A 2 23.51 -21.49 14.16
CA LEU A 2 23.63 -21.15 12.72
C LEU A 2 24.91 -20.35 12.40
N SER A 3 25.95 -20.43 13.23
CA SER A 3 27.13 -19.58 13.11
C SER A 3 27.88 -19.86 11.81
N GLY A 4 27.93 -18.85 10.92
CA GLY A 4 28.77 -18.84 9.72
C GLY A 4 28.14 -19.41 8.43
N HIS A 5 26.87 -19.84 8.45
CA HIS A 5 26.22 -20.39 7.25
C HIS A 5 25.36 -19.31 6.56
N PRO A 6 25.44 -19.18 5.22
CA PRO A 6 24.57 -18.25 4.49
C PRO A 6 23.10 -18.66 4.65
N LEU A 7 22.23 -17.67 4.82
CA LEU A 7 20.78 -17.87 4.90
C LEU A 7 20.10 -17.41 3.61
N CYS A 8 18.94 -17.98 3.33
CA CYS A 8 18.12 -17.59 2.18
C CYS A 8 17.61 -16.14 2.34
N MET A 9 17.89 -15.28 1.36
CA MET A 9 17.46 -13.87 1.36
C MET A 9 16.14 -13.63 0.60
N LYS A 10 15.44 -14.70 0.18
CA LYS A 10 14.22 -14.58 -0.64
C LYS A 10 13.13 -13.71 -0.01
N GLN A 11 13.05 -13.69 1.32
CA GLN A 11 12.06 -12.89 2.06
C GLN A 11 12.25 -11.37 1.86
N TYR A 12 13.50 -10.90 1.71
CA TYR A 12 13.79 -9.48 1.53
C TYR A 12 13.19 -8.91 0.24
N TYR A 13 13.18 -9.71 -0.83
CA TYR A 13 12.58 -9.31 -2.11
C TYR A 13 11.06 -9.17 -2.05
N GLY A 14 10.41 -9.70 -0.99
CA GLY A 14 8.97 -9.60 -0.77
C GLY A 14 8.51 -8.40 0.05
N LEU A 15 9.42 -7.67 0.72
CA LEU A 15 9.06 -6.64 1.71
C LEU A 15 8.18 -5.52 1.14
N PHE A 16 8.51 -5.03 -0.06
CA PHE A 16 7.82 -3.90 -0.70
C PHE A 16 7.15 -4.28 -2.03
N SER A 17 7.18 -5.56 -2.40
CA SER A 17 6.65 -6.05 -3.69
C SER A 17 5.40 -6.92 -3.54
N SER A 18 4.94 -7.14 -2.31
CA SER A 18 3.89 -8.11 -1.99
C SER A 18 2.56 -7.47 -1.61
N TYR A 19 1.47 -8.08 -2.06
CA TYR A 19 0.11 -7.78 -1.63
C TYR A 19 -0.67 -9.09 -1.41
N ARG A 20 -1.47 -9.16 -0.33
CA ARG A 20 -2.32 -10.33 -0.03
C ARG A 20 -3.74 -10.07 -0.54
N LEU A 21 -4.05 -10.61 -1.71
CA LEU A 21 -5.37 -10.53 -2.33
C LEU A 21 -6.36 -11.48 -1.61
N PRO A 22 -7.49 -10.99 -1.06
CA PRO A 22 -8.51 -11.84 -0.46
C PRO A 22 -9.16 -12.76 -1.51
N GLY A 23 -9.47 -13.99 -1.12
CA GLY A 23 -10.26 -14.91 -1.94
C GLY A 23 -11.31 -15.65 -1.12
N HIS A 24 -12.42 -16.02 -1.76
CA HIS A 24 -13.58 -16.63 -1.09
C HIS A 24 -13.23 -17.89 -0.27
N THR A 25 -12.31 -18.71 -0.79
CA THR A 25 -11.83 -19.94 -0.12
C THR A 25 -10.36 -19.89 0.24
N LYS A 26 -9.55 -19.14 -0.53
CA LYS A 26 -8.11 -19.05 -0.35
C LYS A 26 -7.58 -17.73 -0.88
N ASP A 27 -6.75 -17.08 -0.08
CA ASP A 27 -6.05 -15.87 -0.48
C ASP A 27 -4.88 -16.14 -1.44
N THR A 28 -4.52 -15.12 -2.19
CA THR A 28 -3.35 -15.14 -3.07
C THR A 28 -2.31 -14.12 -2.59
N LEU A 29 -1.07 -14.58 -2.38
CA LEU A 29 0.07 -13.69 -2.23
C LEU A 29 0.54 -13.27 -3.64
N VAL A 30 0.24 -12.03 -4.01
CA VAL A 30 0.71 -11.42 -5.25
C VAL A 30 2.06 -10.79 -4.97
N ALA A 31 3.07 -11.08 -5.79
CA ALA A 31 4.39 -10.44 -5.70
C ALA A 31 4.81 -9.96 -7.10
N GLN A 32 5.10 -8.67 -7.23
CA GLN A 32 5.58 -8.09 -8.49
C GLN A 32 7.01 -8.59 -8.76
N LYS A 33 7.22 -9.29 -9.89
CA LYS A 33 8.52 -9.89 -10.25
C LYS A 33 9.35 -9.04 -11.22
N SER A 34 8.78 -7.99 -11.80
CA SER A 34 9.34 -7.26 -12.94
C SER A 34 9.75 -5.84 -12.55
N SER A 35 11.01 -5.50 -12.84
CA SER A 35 11.57 -4.14 -12.82
C SER A 35 11.68 -3.53 -14.23
N ILE A 36 11.00 -4.12 -15.22
CA ILE A 36 11.23 -3.82 -16.65
C ILE A 36 10.69 -2.42 -17.03
N MET A 37 9.77 -1.88 -16.23
CA MET A 37 9.28 -0.51 -16.33
C MET A 37 9.26 0.06 -14.91
N PRO A 38 10.00 1.15 -14.59
CA PRO A 38 9.83 1.81 -13.31
C PRO A 38 8.46 2.48 -13.29
N GLU A 39 7.48 1.83 -12.69
CA GLU A 39 6.26 2.51 -12.25
C GLU A 39 6.66 3.62 -11.26
N PRO A 40 5.90 4.73 -11.19
CA PRO A 40 6.12 5.76 -10.17
C PRO A 40 6.15 5.13 -8.77
N GLU A 41 7.31 5.22 -8.10
CA GLU A 41 7.47 4.72 -6.73
C GLU A 41 6.71 5.66 -5.78
N HIS A 42 5.69 5.12 -5.13
CA HIS A 42 4.83 5.85 -4.21
C HIS A 42 4.59 5.06 -2.93
N ILE A 43 4.12 5.77 -1.91
CA ILE A 43 3.52 5.17 -0.72
C ILE A 43 2.06 5.58 -0.63
N ILE A 44 1.26 4.79 0.09
CA ILE A 44 -0.08 5.17 0.49
C ILE A 44 -0.04 5.70 1.92
N VAL A 45 -0.51 6.94 2.12
CA VAL A 45 -0.66 7.55 3.44
C VAL A 45 -2.11 7.43 3.87
N ALA A 46 -2.37 6.77 4.99
CA ALA A 46 -3.68 6.69 5.61
C ALA A 46 -3.80 7.77 6.70
N CYS A 47 -4.79 8.66 6.58
CA CYS A 47 -5.07 9.74 7.54
C CYS A 47 -6.58 9.97 7.63
N ASN A 48 -7.17 9.95 8.82
CA ASN A 48 -8.63 10.07 9.04
C ASN A 48 -9.48 9.13 8.14
N ASN A 49 -9.04 7.88 8.01
CA ASN A 49 -9.63 6.85 7.13
C ASN A 49 -9.62 7.19 5.63
N GLN A 50 -8.93 8.26 5.22
CA GLN A 50 -8.70 8.64 3.83
C GLN A 50 -7.32 8.12 3.38
N PHE A 51 -7.20 7.78 2.11
CA PHE A 51 -5.97 7.27 1.52
C PHE A 51 -5.45 8.23 0.46
N PHE A 52 -4.17 8.59 0.57
CA PHE A 52 -3.50 9.51 -0.34
C PHE A 52 -2.30 8.82 -0.99
N VAL A 53 -2.13 9.01 -2.29
CA VAL A 53 -0.91 8.61 -2.99
C VAL A 53 0.14 9.68 -2.75
N LEU A 54 1.30 9.27 -2.24
CA LEU A 54 2.48 10.12 -2.11
C LEU A 54 3.62 9.54 -2.94
N ASP A 55 3.93 10.17 -4.08
CA ASP A 55 5.10 9.83 -4.87
C ASP A 55 6.38 10.12 -4.05
N VAL A 56 7.26 9.13 -3.94
CA VAL A 56 8.53 9.24 -3.22
C VAL A 56 9.73 9.34 -4.16
N VAL A 57 9.54 8.98 -5.44
CA VAL A 57 10.50 9.20 -6.51
C VAL A 57 9.82 9.96 -7.64
N ILE A 58 10.35 11.14 -7.96
CA ILE A 58 9.86 12.00 -9.03
C ILE A 58 11.03 12.29 -9.98
N ASN A 59 10.84 12.07 -11.28
CA ASN A 59 11.90 12.24 -12.29
C ASN A 59 13.20 11.51 -11.90
N PHE A 60 13.08 10.26 -11.43
CA PHE A 60 14.19 9.42 -10.97
C PHE A 60 14.98 9.97 -9.76
N ARG A 61 14.43 10.97 -9.05
CA ARG A 61 15.02 11.52 -7.83
C ARG A 61 14.13 11.24 -6.63
N ARG A 62 14.73 10.71 -5.57
CA ARG A 62 14.06 10.56 -4.26
C ARG A 62 13.78 11.91 -3.66
N LEU A 63 12.57 12.07 -3.13
CA LEU A 63 12.21 13.24 -2.33
C LEU A 63 13.12 13.36 -1.11
N SER A 64 13.44 14.60 -0.73
CA SER A 64 14.14 14.87 0.52
C SER A 64 13.19 14.73 1.72
N GLU A 65 13.75 14.65 2.92
CA GLU A 65 12.95 14.66 4.16
C GLU A 65 12.07 15.91 4.26
N GLY A 66 12.57 17.07 3.82
CA GLY A 66 11.80 18.32 3.79
C GLY A 66 10.64 18.29 2.78
N ASP A 67 10.83 17.64 1.64
CA ASP A 67 9.76 17.43 0.65
C ASP A 67 8.69 16.48 1.20
N LEU A 68 9.10 15.34 1.78
CA LEU A 68 8.19 14.39 2.42
C LEU A 68 7.38 15.06 3.53
N PHE A 69 8.04 15.82 4.41
CA PHE A 69 7.37 16.57 5.47
C PHE A 69 6.34 17.56 4.90
N THR A 70 6.70 18.28 3.85
CA THR A 70 5.81 19.24 3.18
C THR A 70 4.57 18.54 2.62
N GLN A 71 4.72 17.38 1.99
CA GLN A 71 3.57 16.63 1.45
C GLN A 71 2.71 16.01 2.55
N LEU A 72 3.33 15.47 3.61
CA LEU A 72 2.59 14.93 4.76
C LEU A 72 1.74 16.02 5.45
N ARG A 73 2.25 17.24 5.58
CA ARG A 73 1.46 18.37 6.11
C ARG A 73 0.26 18.71 5.23
N LYS A 74 0.39 18.63 3.91
CA LYS A 74 -0.74 18.82 2.99
C LYS A 74 -1.78 17.72 3.18
N ILE A 75 -1.35 16.46 3.27
CA ILE A 75 -2.22 15.30 3.50
C ILE A 75 -3.04 15.47 4.78
N VAL A 76 -2.40 15.85 5.90
CA VAL A 76 -3.13 16.10 7.16
C VAL A 76 -4.21 17.17 6.97
N LYS A 77 -3.86 18.31 6.35
CA LYS A 77 -4.82 19.38 6.09
C LYS A 77 -5.98 18.93 5.18
N MET A 78 -5.70 18.13 4.16
CA MET A 78 -6.72 17.59 3.26
C MET A 78 -7.64 16.61 3.99
N ALA A 79 -7.08 15.74 4.83
CA ALA A 79 -7.82 14.73 5.60
C ALA A 79 -8.73 15.34 6.70
N GLU A 80 -8.50 16.59 7.08
CA GLU A 80 -9.36 17.35 8.00
C GLU A 80 -10.60 17.93 7.31
N ASN A 81 -10.62 18.03 5.97
CA ASN A 81 -11.78 18.54 5.24
C ASN A 81 -12.94 17.54 5.28
N GLU A 82 -14.00 17.87 6.02
CA GLU A 82 -15.16 16.99 6.18
C GLU A 82 -16.02 16.89 4.91
N GLU A 83 -16.02 17.93 4.07
CA GLU A 83 -16.83 17.97 2.85
C GLU A 83 -16.29 17.02 1.77
N GLU A 84 -14.97 16.76 1.78
CA GLU A 84 -14.29 15.85 0.85
C GLU A 84 -14.13 14.43 1.41
N ARG A 85 -14.63 14.15 2.61
CA ARG A 85 -14.43 12.88 3.31
C ARG A 85 -15.17 11.73 2.62
N LEU A 86 -14.42 10.74 2.16
CA LEU A 86 -14.95 9.51 1.58
C LEU A 86 -15.23 8.44 2.66
N PRO A 87 -16.09 7.45 2.37
CA PRO A 87 -16.32 6.32 3.27
C PRO A 87 -15.02 5.58 3.64
N PRO A 88 -14.93 5.00 4.86
CA PRO A 88 -13.71 4.38 5.37
C PRO A 88 -13.47 2.98 4.77
N ILE A 89 -13.12 2.89 3.48
CA ILE A 89 -12.91 1.63 2.75
C ILE A 89 -11.88 0.70 3.42
N GLY A 90 -10.90 1.28 4.12
CA GLY A 90 -9.89 0.53 4.87
C GLY A 90 -10.49 -0.42 5.92
N LEU A 91 -11.67 -0.10 6.47
CA LEU A 91 -12.37 -0.94 7.44
C LEU A 91 -12.65 -2.34 6.90
N LEU A 92 -13.00 -2.45 5.61
CA LEU A 92 -13.34 -3.72 4.97
C LEU A 92 -12.17 -4.70 4.97
N THR A 93 -10.92 -4.20 5.04
CA THR A 93 -9.73 -5.05 5.07
C THR A 93 -9.52 -5.75 6.41
N SER A 94 -10.23 -5.32 7.47
CA SER A 94 -10.17 -5.88 8.81
C SER A 94 -11.19 -7.00 9.07
N ASP A 95 -12.13 -7.19 8.15
CA ASP A 95 -13.14 -8.25 8.25
C ASP A 95 -12.54 -9.63 7.96
N GLY A 96 -13.36 -10.67 8.12
CA GLY A 96 -13.03 -12.02 7.69
C GLY A 96 -12.63 -12.08 6.21
N ARG A 97 -11.84 -13.09 5.85
CA ARG A 97 -11.20 -13.16 4.52
C ARG A 97 -12.22 -13.34 3.39
N THR A 98 -13.29 -14.08 3.66
CA THR A 98 -14.38 -14.31 2.71
C THR A 98 -15.22 -13.06 2.55
N GLU A 99 -15.57 -12.39 3.65
CA GLU A 99 -16.33 -11.15 3.69
C GLU A 99 -15.60 -10.01 2.96
N TRP A 100 -14.28 -9.88 3.20
CA TRP A 100 -13.47 -8.92 2.44
C TRP A 100 -13.37 -9.31 0.96
N ALA A 101 -13.28 -10.59 0.61
CA ALA A 101 -13.28 -11.01 -0.80
C ALA A 101 -14.57 -10.59 -1.52
N GLU A 102 -15.72 -10.79 -0.88
CA GLU A 102 -17.03 -10.40 -1.41
C GLU A 102 -17.18 -8.88 -1.55
N ALA A 103 -16.87 -8.13 -0.48
CA ALA A 103 -16.92 -6.67 -0.49
C ALA A 103 -15.99 -6.08 -1.56
N ARG A 104 -14.77 -6.62 -1.71
CA ARG A 104 -13.84 -6.22 -2.77
C ARG A 104 -14.39 -6.52 -4.16
N THR A 105 -15.03 -7.67 -4.38
CA THR A 105 -15.67 -8.00 -5.67
C THR A 105 -16.77 -7.00 -6.03
N ILE A 106 -17.52 -6.49 -5.04
CA ILE A 106 -18.52 -5.44 -5.28
C ILE A 106 -17.84 -4.11 -5.66
N LEU A 107 -16.81 -3.69 -4.92
CA LEU A 107 -16.07 -2.45 -5.21
C LEU A 107 -15.46 -2.43 -6.61
N MET A 108 -15.01 -3.57 -7.13
CA MET A 108 -14.41 -3.68 -8.47
C MET A 108 -15.42 -3.62 -9.63
N LYS A 109 -16.73 -3.56 -9.35
CA LYS A 109 -17.78 -3.44 -10.39
C LYS A 109 -18.17 -1.99 -10.69
N GLY A 110 -17.75 -1.05 -9.85
CA GLY A 110 -17.83 0.39 -10.16
C GLY A 110 -16.77 0.78 -11.16
#